data_AF-A0A931RIJ3-F1
#
_entry.id   AF-A0A931RIJ3-F1
#
_cell.length_a   1.000
_cell.length_b   1.000
_cell.length_c   1.000
_cell.angle_alpha   90.00
_cell.angle_beta   90.00
_cell.angle_gamma   90.00
#
_symmetry.space_group_name_H-M   'P 1'
#
loop_
_entity.id
_entity.type
_entity.pdbx_description
1 polymer ?
#
loop_
_entity_poly.entity_id
_entity_poly.type
_entity_poly.pdbx_seq_one_letter_code
_entity_poly.pdbx_strand_id
1 'polypeptide(L)'
;MSVESLIGRKYSQILEAQSYVNEKVRREKELGHTRSHIYIVSSVFIDKGRKELKEISEKLNKSGIRINPISHIPLFRQVPKTERKKAGLAYAALTFGVVMISAKQLVDDKIFRPSEMVGLFNYSVDGTFIPKWNSNGLGDIAIPKPQQLLLNNFAHDDPSLSFIFTKGWEQLPEQLRRVIENVGLVPLATTVLIPPYSRLVRKQIRETRGR
;
A
#
# COMPACT_ATOMS: atom_id res chain seq x y z
N MET A 1 6.10 6.01 28.50
CA MET A 1 6.66 6.51 27.22
C MET A 1 6.36 7.99 27.17
N SER A 2 7.38 8.85 27.11
CA SER A 2 7.17 10.30 26.96
C SER A 2 6.73 10.64 25.53
N VAL A 3 5.98 11.73 25.37
CA VAL A 3 5.54 12.24 24.05
C VAL A 3 6.74 12.50 23.13
N GLU A 4 7.86 12.96 23.69
CA GLU A 4 9.13 13.18 22.97
C GLU A 4 9.74 11.88 22.44
N SER A 5 9.64 10.76 23.18
CA SER A 5 10.09 9.44 22.71
C SER A 5 9.25 8.91 21.54
N LEU A 6 7.97 9.32 21.46
CA LEU A 6 7.07 8.97 20.38
C LEU A 6 7.33 9.82 19.12
N ILE A 7 7.66 11.10 19.31
CA ILE A 7 8.01 12.04 18.23
C ILE A 7 9.37 11.69 17.61
N GLY A 8 10.39 11.41 18.43
CA GLY A 8 11.73 11.03 17.96
C GLY A 8 11.73 9.73 17.14
N ARG A 9 10.98 8.70 17.58
CA ARG A 9 10.82 7.47 16.81
C ARG A 9 10.08 7.69 15.48
N LYS A 10 9.06 8.54 15.46
CA LYS A 10 8.35 8.89 14.21
C LYS A 10 9.26 9.63 13.23
N TYR A 11 10.14 10.51 13.71
CA TYR A 11 11.06 11.27 12.85
C TYR A 11 12.13 10.39 12.19
N SER A 12 12.73 9.46 12.94
CA SER A 12 13.71 8.48 12.40
C SER A 12 13.08 7.59 11.31
N GLN A 13 11.85 7.12 11.55
CA GLN A 13 11.14 6.28 10.58
C GLN A 13 10.80 7.03 9.27
N ILE A 14 10.57 8.34 9.33
CA ILE A 14 10.34 9.17 8.14
C ILE A 14 11.64 9.37 7.35
N LEU A 15 12.77 9.60 8.03
CA LEU A 15 14.07 9.76 7.38
C LEU A 15 14.56 8.47 6.71
N GLU A 16 14.39 7.33 7.37
CA GLU A 16 14.68 6.01 6.78
C GLU A 16 13.83 5.75 5.52
N ALA A 17 12.52 6.05 5.60
CA ALA A 17 11.63 5.90 4.45
C ALA A 17 12.04 6.83 3.29
N GLN A 18 12.49 8.06 3.60
CA GLN A 18 12.93 9.01 2.60
C GLN A 18 14.23 8.58 1.91
N SER A 19 15.22 8.09 2.67
CA SER A 19 16.46 7.55 2.10
C SER A 19 16.17 6.39 1.15
N TYR A 20 15.29 5.49 1.57
CA TYR A 20 14.88 4.34 0.76
C TYR A 20 14.12 4.75 -0.52
N VAL A 21 13.19 5.72 -0.43
CA VAL A 21 12.52 6.29 -1.61
C VAL A 21 13.54 6.87 -2.58
N ASN A 22 14.48 7.68 -2.09
CA ASN A 22 15.50 8.31 -2.92
C ASN A 22 16.41 7.27 -3.61
N GLU A 23 16.81 6.24 -2.87
CA GLU A 23 17.57 5.13 -3.44
C GLU A 23 16.77 4.41 -4.54
N LYS A 24 15.48 4.16 -4.33
CA LYS A 24 14.63 3.50 -5.32
C LYS A 24 14.44 4.36 -6.56
N VAL A 25 14.21 5.67 -6.41
CA VAL A 25 14.17 6.63 -7.51
C VAL A 25 15.47 6.59 -8.31
N ARG A 26 16.62 6.61 -7.63
CA ARG A 26 17.94 6.54 -8.27
C ARG A 26 18.08 5.25 -9.10
N ARG A 27 17.74 4.09 -8.52
CA ARG A 27 17.81 2.79 -9.21
C ARG A 27 16.90 2.73 -10.44
N GLU A 28 15.66 3.22 -10.34
CA GLU A 28 14.74 3.25 -11.50
C GLU A 28 15.26 4.14 -12.63
N LYS A 29 15.88 5.28 -12.30
CA LYS A 29 16.55 6.14 -13.29
C LYS A 29 17.74 5.46 -13.95
N GLU A 30 18.57 4.75 -13.18
CA GLU A 30 19.72 3.98 -13.70
C GLU A 30 19.31 2.86 -14.65
N LEU A 31 18.12 2.27 -14.43
CA LEU A 31 17.53 1.27 -15.31
C LEU A 31 16.80 1.88 -16.53
N GLY A 32 16.78 3.22 -16.67
CA GLY A 32 16.08 3.91 -17.74
C GLY A 32 14.55 3.84 -17.65
N HIS A 33 14.00 3.41 -16.52
CA HIS A 33 12.55 3.33 -16.34
C HIS A 33 11.95 4.69 -15.96
N THR A 34 10.87 5.07 -16.63
CA THR A 34 10.10 6.29 -16.34
C THR A 34 8.88 5.99 -15.47
N ARG A 35 9.08 5.30 -14.34
CA ARG A 35 7.97 4.99 -13.42
C ARG A 35 7.44 6.24 -12.73
N SER A 36 6.13 6.30 -12.52
CA SER A 36 5.50 7.44 -11.84
C SER A 36 5.94 7.54 -10.37
N HIS A 37 5.95 8.76 -9.82
CA HIS A 37 6.31 8.99 -8.42
C HIS A 37 5.42 8.20 -7.44
N ILE A 38 4.13 8.08 -7.75
CA ILE A 38 3.18 7.27 -6.97
C ILE A 38 3.63 5.81 -6.94
N TYR A 39 3.96 5.23 -8.09
CA TYR A 39 4.46 3.87 -8.16
C TYR A 39 5.69 3.67 -7.26
N ILE A 40 6.67 4.57 -7.38
CA ILE A 40 7.92 4.46 -6.62
C ILE A 40 7.64 4.51 -5.12
N VAL A 41 6.90 5.52 -4.64
CA VAL A 41 6.60 5.66 -3.21
C VAL A 41 5.73 4.50 -2.72
N SER A 42 4.69 4.10 -3.44
CA SER A 42 3.83 2.96 -3.06
C SER A 42 4.60 1.65 -2.96
N SER A 43 5.53 1.41 -3.88
CA SER A 43 6.36 0.22 -3.86
C SER A 43 7.29 0.16 -2.64
N VAL A 44 7.65 1.29 -2.02
CA VAL A 44 8.37 1.31 -0.73
C VAL A 44 7.52 0.76 0.40
N PHE A 45 6.23 1.09 0.44
CA PHE A 45 5.31 0.52 1.43
C PHE A 45 5.11 -0.99 1.22
N ILE A 46 5.06 -1.44 -0.04
CA ILE A 46 5.02 -2.87 -0.38
C ILE A 46 6.27 -3.58 0.13
N ASP A 47 7.46 -3.08 -0.21
CA ASP A 47 8.73 -3.72 0.18
C ASP A 47 8.89 -3.79 1.69
N LYS A 48 8.54 -2.70 2.40
CA LYS A 48 8.61 -2.65 3.86
C LYS A 48 7.63 -3.63 4.50
N GLY A 49 6.37 -3.62 4.07
CA GLY A 49 5.35 -4.55 4.57
C GLY A 49 5.73 -6.01 4.32
N ARG A 50 6.22 -6.32 3.11
CA ARG A 50 6.73 -7.65 2.75
C ARG A 50 7.87 -8.10 3.65
N LYS A 51 8.89 -7.26 3.83
CA LYS A 51 10.05 -7.56 4.67
C LYS A 51 9.63 -7.89 6.10
N GLU A 52 8.81 -7.02 6.71
CA GLU A 52 8.37 -7.21 8.09
C GLU A 52 7.49 -8.46 8.26
N LEU A 53 6.61 -8.76 7.30
CA LEU A 53 5.80 -9.99 7.33
C LEU A 53 6.66 -11.25 7.18
N LYS A 54 7.71 -11.22 6.36
CA LYS A 54 8.66 -12.33 6.24
C LYS A 54 9.43 -12.57 7.53
N GLU A 55 9.97 -11.52 8.15
CA GLU A 55 10.65 -11.61 9.45
C GLU A 55 9.74 -12.24 10.53
N ILE A 56 8.47 -11.81 10.59
CA ILE A 56 7.50 -12.38 11.53
C ILE A 56 7.23 -13.84 11.19
N SER A 57 7.05 -14.18 9.92
CA SER A 57 6.81 -15.56 9.47
C SER A 57 7.97 -16.48 9.85
N GLU A 58 9.21 -16.05 9.62
CA GLU A 58 10.42 -16.78 10.01
C GLU A 58 10.51 -16.96 11.52
N LYS A 59 10.19 -15.92 12.31
CA LYS A 59 10.17 -16.01 13.77
C LYS A 59 9.14 -17.03 14.26
N LEU A 60 7.93 -17.00 13.72
CA LEU A 60 6.87 -17.96 14.06
C LEU A 60 7.30 -19.39 13.73
N ASN A 61 7.88 -19.61 12.54
CA ASN A 61 8.39 -20.91 12.11
C ASN A 61 9.50 -21.42 13.04
N LYS A 62 10.47 -20.57 13.42
CA LYS A 62 11.53 -20.92 14.38
C LYS A 62 10.98 -21.27 15.76
N SER A 63 9.85 -20.68 16.16
CA SER A 63 9.15 -21.00 17.40
C SER A 63 8.17 -22.18 17.28
N GLY A 64 8.11 -22.87 16.13
CA GLY A 64 7.19 -23.99 15.91
C GLY A 64 5.71 -23.59 15.80
N ILE A 65 5.41 -22.28 15.67
CA ILE A 65 4.04 -21.78 15.57
C ILE A 65 3.59 -21.85 14.12
N ARG A 66 2.67 -22.77 13.82
CA ARG A 66 2.02 -22.88 12.50
C ARG A 66 0.73 -22.07 12.50
N ILE A 67 0.64 -21.09 11.61
CA ILE A 67 -0.59 -20.34 11.37
C ILE A 67 -1.40 -21.06 10.29
N ASN A 68 -2.68 -21.33 10.56
CA ASN A 68 -3.58 -21.90 9.57
C ASN A 68 -4.40 -20.77 8.91
N PRO A 69 -4.15 -20.45 7.63
CA PRO A 69 -4.87 -19.37 6.93
C PRO A 69 -6.34 -19.71 6.65
N ILE A 70 -6.74 -20.98 6.73
CA ILE A 70 -8.11 -21.47 6.46
C ILE A 70 -8.97 -21.46 7.72
N SER A 71 -8.37 -21.26 8.90
CA SER A 71 -9.13 -21.35 10.15
C SER A 71 -10.20 -20.26 10.26
N HIS A 72 -11.33 -20.58 10.90
CA HIS A 72 -12.36 -19.59 11.26
C HIS A 72 -11.88 -18.56 12.31
N ILE A 73 -10.71 -18.79 12.92
CA ILE A 73 -10.08 -17.84 13.85
C ILE A 73 -9.44 -16.73 13.01
N PRO A 74 -9.74 -15.44 13.28
CA PRO A 74 -9.08 -14.33 12.61
C PRO A 74 -7.56 -14.50 12.59
N LEU A 75 -6.94 -14.43 11.40
CA LEU A 75 -5.53 -14.74 11.18
C LEU A 75 -4.61 -14.09 12.22
N PHE A 76 -4.79 -12.79 12.47
CA PHE A 76 -3.98 -12.05 13.42
C PHE A 76 -4.19 -12.46 14.88
N ARG A 77 -5.28 -13.14 15.23
CA ARG A 77 -5.47 -13.73 16.57
C ARG A 77 -4.57 -14.95 16.79
N GLN A 78 -4.17 -15.65 15.74
CA GLN A 78 -3.20 -16.75 15.82
C GLN A 78 -1.76 -16.23 15.99
N VAL A 79 -1.49 -14.99 15.57
CA VAL A 79 -0.20 -14.32 15.80
C VAL A 79 -0.06 -13.97 17.29
N PRO A 80 1.10 -14.26 17.93
CA PRO A 80 1.39 -13.84 19.30
C PRO A 80 1.16 -12.34 19.51
N LYS A 81 0.66 -11.97 20.69
CA LYS A 81 0.27 -10.58 21.01
C LYS A 81 1.41 -9.58 20.79
N THR A 82 2.66 -10.00 21.03
CA THR A 82 3.87 -9.20 20.82
C THR A 82 4.12 -8.85 19.36
N GLU A 83 3.79 -9.75 18.43
CA GLU A 83 3.99 -9.55 16.99
C GLU A 83 2.74 -9.01 16.29
N ARG A 84 1.55 -9.20 16.87
CA ARG A 84 0.25 -8.86 16.25
C ARG A 84 0.17 -7.42 15.76
N LYS A 85 0.68 -6.46 16.54
CA LYS A 85 0.67 -5.04 16.14
C LYS A 85 1.61 -4.79 14.96
N LYS A 86 2.81 -5.37 14.97
CA LYS A 86 3.79 -5.24 13.87
C LYS A 86 3.23 -5.90 12.60
N ALA A 87 2.71 -7.11 12.71
CA ALA A 87 2.04 -7.83 11.62
C ALA A 87 0.89 -7.02 11.01
N GLY A 88 0.01 -6.45 11.84
CA GLY A 88 -1.11 -5.65 11.36
C GLY A 88 -0.67 -4.40 10.61
N LEU A 89 0.35 -3.68 11.10
CA LEU A 89 0.89 -2.50 10.42
C LEU A 89 1.61 -2.86 9.12
N ALA A 90 2.39 -3.94 9.11
CA ALA A 90 3.08 -4.42 7.92
C ALA A 90 2.10 -4.85 6.82
N TYR A 91 1.03 -5.56 7.21
CA TYR A 91 -0.05 -5.92 6.30
C TYR A 91 -0.81 -4.70 5.75
N ALA A 92 -1.05 -3.70 6.60
CA ALA A 92 -1.65 -2.43 6.19
C ALA A 92 -0.78 -1.68 5.18
N ALA A 93 0.52 -1.58 5.43
CA ALA A 93 1.47 -0.92 4.53
C ALA A 93 1.53 -1.60 3.15
N LEU A 94 1.64 -2.94 3.14
CA LEU A 94 1.68 -3.71 1.90
C LEU A 94 0.41 -3.49 1.07
N THR A 95 -0.75 -3.69 1.70
CA THR A 95 -2.04 -3.56 1.04
C THR A 95 -2.28 -2.14 0.54
N PHE A 96 -1.95 -1.13 1.36
CA PHE A 96 -2.02 0.26 0.96
C PHE A 96 -1.21 0.54 -0.30
N GLY A 97 0.05 0.07 -0.35
CA GLY A 97 0.90 0.24 -1.54
C GLY A 97 0.30 -0.39 -2.80
N VAL A 98 -0.26 -1.60 -2.69
CA VAL A 98 -0.95 -2.29 -3.81
C VAL A 98 -2.17 -1.49 -4.28
N VAL A 99 -3.00 -1.02 -3.35
CA VAL A 99 -4.17 -0.19 -3.64
C VAL A 99 -3.77 1.10 -4.35
N MET A 100 -2.71 1.78 -3.89
CA MET A 100 -2.25 3.02 -4.50
C MET A 100 -1.74 2.82 -5.94
N ILE A 101 -1.04 1.72 -6.22
CA ILE A 101 -0.62 1.39 -7.60
C ILE A 101 -1.86 1.15 -8.47
N SER A 102 -2.83 0.40 -7.96
CA SER A 102 -4.08 0.11 -8.68
C SER A 102 -4.90 1.38 -8.94
N ALA A 103 -4.97 2.28 -7.96
CA ALA A 103 -5.63 3.57 -8.10
C ALA A 103 -4.93 4.47 -9.13
N LYS A 104 -3.59 4.42 -9.21
CA LYS A 104 -2.84 5.14 -10.24
C LYS A 104 -3.12 4.59 -11.64
N GLN A 105 -3.06 3.27 -11.81
CA GLN A 105 -3.41 2.63 -13.07
C GLN A 105 -4.85 2.96 -13.49
N LEU A 106 -5.79 2.94 -12.54
CA LEU A 106 -7.17 3.32 -12.78
C LEU A 106 -7.30 4.75 -13.33
N VAL A 107 -6.56 5.71 -12.75
CA VAL A 107 -6.59 7.11 -13.20
C VAL A 107 -5.95 7.26 -14.59
N ASP A 108 -4.85 6.57 -14.86
CA ASP A 108 -4.12 6.68 -16.13
C ASP A 108 -4.83 5.97 -17.27
N ASP A 109 -5.13 4.68 -17.05
CA ASP A 109 -5.61 3.76 -18.08
C ASP A 109 -7.13 3.78 -18.19
N LYS A 110 -7.82 4.37 -17.20
CA LYS A 110 -9.29 4.43 -17.10
C LYS A 110 -9.95 3.05 -16.98
N ILE A 111 -9.15 2.04 -16.65
CA ILE A 111 -9.52 0.64 -16.51
C ILE A 111 -8.93 0.14 -15.19
N PHE A 112 -9.75 -0.52 -14.38
CA PHE A 112 -9.30 -1.27 -13.22
C PHE A 112 -9.08 -2.73 -13.61
N ARG A 113 -7.91 -3.28 -13.30
CA ARG A 113 -7.52 -4.67 -13.60
C ARG A 113 -7.36 -5.46 -12.29
N PRO A 114 -8.42 -6.14 -11.79
CA PRO A 114 -8.36 -6.88 -10.55
C PRO A 114 -7.26 -7.96 -10.53
N SER A 115 -7.02 -8.59 -11.69
CA SER A 115 -6.00 -9.63 -11.87
C SER A 115 -4.59 -9.10 -11.59
N GLU A 116 -4.24 -7.91 -12.08
CA GLU A 116 -2.93 -7.29 -11.85
C GLU A 116 -2.74 -6.93 -10.37
N MET A 117 -3.76 -6.34 -9.74
CA MET A 117 -3.73 -6.00 -8.31
C MET A 117 -3.54 -7.26 -7.45
N VAL A 118 -4.32 -8.32 -7.71
CA VAL A 118 -4.21 -9.59 -7.00
C VAL A 118 -2.85 -10.26 -7.25
N GLY A 119 -2.36 -10.22 -8.49
CA GLY A 119 -1.02 -10.73 -8.84
C GLY A 119 0.08 -10.02 -8.05
N LEU A 120 0.05 -8.69 -8.00
CA LEU A 120 1.01 -7.89 -7.23
C LEU A 120 0.93 -8.19 -5.72
N PHE A 121 -0.28 -8.26 -5.16
CA PHE A 121 -0.47 -8.62 -3.76
C PHE A 121 0.11 -10.01 -3.45
N ASN A 122 -0.29 -11.02 -4.24
CA ASN A 122 0.12 -12.41 -4.04
C ASN A 122 1.64 -12.61 -4.15
N TYR A 123 2.27 -11.92 -5.10
CA TYR A 123 3.73 -11.89 -5.21
C TYR A 123 4.38 -11.27 -3.96
N SER A 124 3.77 -10.21 -3.43
CA SER A 124 4.31 -9.47 -2.29
C SER A 124 4.19 -10.26 -0.98
N VAL A 125 3.14 -11.06 -0.80
CA VAL A 125 2.94 -11.88 0.41
C VAL A 125 3.55 -13.29 0.32
N ASP A 126 4.22 -13.62 -0.79
CA ASP A 126 4.80 -14.94 -0.97
C ASP A 126 5.86 -15.27 0.12
N GLY A 127 5.76 -16.49 0.66
CA GLY A 127 6.56 -16.94 1.79
C GLY A 127 6.15 -16.38 3.15
N THR A 128 4.97 -15.76 3.27
CA THR A 128 4.42 -15.27 4.55
C THR A 128 3.19 -16.06 5.00
N PHE A 129 2.75 -15.84 6.24
CA PHE A 129 1.50 -16.44 6.76
C PHE A 129 0.21 -15.77 6.22
N ILE A 130 0.32 -14.73 5.39
CA ILE A 130 -0.84 -14.03 4.81
C ILE A 130 -1.43 -14.87 3.67
N PRO A 131 -2.76 -15.12 3.67
CA PRO A 131 -3.42 -15.85 2.59
C PRO A 131 -3.33 -15.09 1.26
N LYS A 132 -3.22 -15.85 0.16
CA LYS A 132 -3.29 -15.29 -1.20
C LYS A 132 -4.71 -14.82 -1.49
N TRP A 133 -4.82 -13.69 -2.17
CA TRP A 133 -6.07 -13.20 -2.74
C TRP A 133 -6.43 -13.94 -4.02
N ASN A 134 -7.70 -13.88 -4.38
CA ASN A 134 -8.22 -14.49 -5.59
C ASN A 134 -9.05 -13.48 -6.38
N SER A 135 -8.82 -13.42 -7.70
CA SER A 135 -9.56 -12.59 -8.64
C SER A 135 -10.64 -13.37 -9.42
N ASN A 136 -10.93 -14.62 -9.05
CA ASN A 136 -11.75 -15.59 -9.80
C ASN A 136 -12.91 -14.94 -10.59
N GLY A 137 -12.79 -15.00 -11.92
CA GLY A 137 -13.83 -14.57 -12.87
C GLY A 137 -14.00 -13.07 -13.04
N LEU A 138 -13.19 -12.23 -12.38
CA LEU A 138 -13.25 -10.79 -12.56
C LEU A 138 -12.44 -10.37 -13.80
N GLY A 139 -13.15 -9.90 -14.83
CA GLY A 139 -12.56 -9.22 -15.98
C GLY A 139 -12.14 -7.79 -15.65
N ASP A 140 -11.49 -7.16 -16.64
CA ASP A 140 -11.16 -5.73 -16.59
C ASP A 140 -12.42 -4.88 -16.49
N ILE A 141 -12.37 -3.85 -15.64
CA ILE A 141 -13.51 -2.97 -15.35
C ILE A 141 -13.21 -1.59 -15.92
N ALA A 142 -13.86 -1.26 -17.03
CA ALA A 142 -13.82 0.07 -17.59
C ALA A 142 -14.69 1.03 -16.76
N ILE A 143 -14.20 2.24 -16.53
CA ILE A 143 -14.94 3.25 -15.77
C ILE A 143 -15.80 4.13 -16.70
N PRO A 144 -17.06 4.45 -16.38
CA PRO A 144 -17.86 5.40 -17.14
C PRO A 144 -17.22 6.80 -17.25
N LYS A 145 -17.37 7.46 -18.41
CA LYS A 145 -16.75 8.77 -18.69
C LYS A 145 -17.00 9.85 -17.61
N PRO A 146 -18.20 10.04 -17.04
CA PRO A 146 -18.41 11.02 -15.97
C PRO A 146 -17.55 10.74 -14.72
N GLN A 147 -17.46 9.47 -14.33
CA GLN A 147 -16.64 9.02 -13.20
C GLN A 147 -15.15 9.18 -13.50
N GLN A 148 -14.71 8.92 -14.74
CA GLN A 148 -13.33 9.20 -15.16
C GLN A 148 -12.97 10.68 -15.00
N LEU A 149 -13.85 11.59 -15.43
CA LEU A 149 -13.61 13.04 -15.30
C LEU A 149 -13.48 13.47 -13.84
N LEU A 150 -14.32 12.94 -12.95
CA LEU A 150 -14.23 13.20 -11.51
C LEU A 150 -12.91 12.71 -10.92
N LEU A 151 -12.49 11.48 -11.23
CA LEU A 151 -11.21 10.93 -10.78
C LEU A 151 -10.02 11.75 -11.28
N ASN A 152 -10.07 12.21 -12.54
CA ASN A 152 -9.02 13.06 -13.11
C ASN A 152 -8.94 14.42 -12.41
N ASN A 153 -10.08 15.06 -12.14
CA ASN A 153 -10.11 16.32 -11.41
C ASN A 153 -9.53 16.16 -9.99
N PHE A 154 -9.91 15.08 -9.30
CA PHE A 154 -9.33 14.79 -7.99
C PHE A 154 -7.83 14.51 -8.04
N ALA A 155 -7.36 13.77 -9.05
CA ALA A 155 -5.93 13.50 -9.24
C ALA A 155 -5.14 14.75 -9.60
N HIS A 156 -5.76 15.70 -10.31
CA HIS A 156 -5.19 17.00 -10.58
C HIS A 156 -5.02 17.81 -9.28
N ASP A 157 -6.06 17.89 -8.45
CA ASP A 157 -6.05 18.63 -7.18
C ASP A 157 -5.07 18.02 -6.16
N ASP A 158 -5.04 16.68 -6.10
CA ASP A 158 -4.20 15.93 -5.18
C ASP A 158 -3.43 14.84 -5.92
N PRO A 159 -2.21 15.16 -6.42
CA PRO A 159 -1.42 14.22 -7.21
C PRO A 159 -0.79 13.10 -6.35
N SER A 160 -1.04 13.07 -5.03
CA SER A 160 -0.74 11.89 -4.23
C SER A 160 -1.80 10.80 -4.38
N LEU A 161 -2.99 11.14 -4.87
CA LEU A 161 -4.19 10.29 -4.84
C LEU A 161 -4.69 9.97 -3.42
N SER A 162 -4.30 10.75 -2.39
CA SER A 162 -4.84 10.54 -1.03
C SER A 162 -6.36 10.74 -0.96
N PHE A 163 -6.91 11.49 -1.92
CA PHE A 163 -8.34 11.71 -2.08
C PHE A 163 -9.16 10.40 -2.16
N ILE A 164 -8.57 9.28 -2.62
CA ILE A 164 -9.28 8.00 -2.78
C ILE A 164 -9.80 7.45 -1.44
N PHE A 165 -9.19 7.84 -0.31
CA PHE A 165 -9.62 7.45 1.05
C PHE A 165 -10.51 8.49 1.73
N THR A 166 -10.91 9.53 1.00
CA THR A 166 -11.75 10.61 1.52
C THR A 166 -12.89 10.89 0.54
N LYS A 167 -12.71 11.86 -0.37
CA LYS A 167 -13.74 12.33 -1.31
C LYS A 167 -13.94 11.43 -2.53
N GLY A 168 -12.90 10.71 -2.96
CA GLY A 168 -12.95 9.86 -4.16
C GLY A 168 -13.47 8.45 -3.93
N TRP A 169 -13.84 8.12 -2.69
CA TRP A 169 -14.19 6.78 -2.28
C TRP A 169 -15.29 6.17 -3.16
N GLU A 170 -16.44 6.83 -3.25
CA GLU A 170 -17.59 6.39 -4.06
C GLU A 170 -17.32 6.36 -5.57
N GLN A 171 -16.22 6.97 -6.02
CA GLN A 171 -15.83 6.98 -7.43
C GLN A 171 -14.89 5.82 -7.78
N LEU A 172 -14.58 4.93 -6.84
CA LEU A 172 -13.80 3.73 -7.14
C LEU A 172 -14.69 2.56 -7.59
N PRO A 173 -14.18 1.68 -8.47
CA PRO A 173 -14.83 0.39 -8.73
C PRO A 173 -15.16 -0.31 -7.43
N GLU A 174 -16.34 -0.91 -7.34
CA GLU A 174 -16.80 -1.61 -6.14
C GLU A 174 -15.80 -2.68 -5.67
N GLN A 175 -15.16 -3.37 -6.60
CA GLN A 175 -14.17 -4.40 -6.33
C GLN A 175 -12.95 -3.84 -5.60
N LEU A 176 -12.49 -2.65 -5.98
CA LEU A 176 -11.38 -1.97 -5.29
C LEU A 176 -11.83 -1.48 -3.90
N ARG A 177 -13.05 -0.93 -3.78
CA ARG A 177 -13.61 -0.49 -2.49
C ARG A 177 -13.72 -1.65 -1.51
N ARG A 178 -14.31 -2.77 -1.93
CA ARG A 178 -14.47 -3.98 -1.11
C ARG A 178 -13.13 -4.48 -0.57
N VAL A 179 -12.05 -4.40 -1.35
CA VAL A 179 -10.71 -4.75 -0.88
C VAL A 179 -10.26 -3.82 0.25
N ILE A 180 -10.43 -2.51 0.08
CA ILE A 180 -10.04 -1.53 1.10
C ILE A 180 -10.88 -1.69 2.38
N GLU A 181 -12.17 -1.97 2.25
CA GLU A 181 -13.11 -2.21 3.35
C GLU A 181 -12.81 -3.51 4.10
N ASN A 182 -12.66 -4.61 3.38
CA ASN A 182 -12.45 -5.95 3.96
C ASN A 182 -11.15 -6.05 4.75
N VAL A 183 -10.13 -5.31 4.35
CA VAL A 183 -8.84 -5.32 5.04
C VAL A 183 -8.88 -4.40 6.28
N GLY A 184 -9.95 -3.62 6.47
CA GLY A 184 -10.13 -2.74 7.62
C GLY A 184 -9.10 -1.61 7.68
N LEU A 185 -8.58 -1.22 6.51
CA LEU A 185 -7.41 -0.34 6.44
C LEU A 185 -7.73 1.13 6.46
N VAL A 186 -8.99 1.53 6.23
CA VAL A 186 -9.34 2.95 6.13
C VAL A 186 -8.82 3.76 7.34
N PRO A 187 -9.03 3.34 8.60
CA PRO A 187 -8.48 4.09 9.74
C PRO A 187 -6.96 4.10 9.79
N LEU A 188 -6.29 2.97 9.52
CA LEU A 188 -4.82 2.90 9.54
C LEU A 188 -4.18 3.67 8.39
N ALA A 189 -4.74 3.57 7.19
CA ALA A 189 -4.30 4.30 6.02
C ALA A 189 -4.43 5.81 6.26
N THR A 190 -5.61 6.29 6.66
CA THR A 190 -5.87 7.72 6.89
C THR A 190 -5.03 8.31 8.02
N THR A 191 -4.87 7.60 9.14
CA THR A 191 -4.18 8.15 10.32
C THR A 191 -2.67 7.90 10.36
N VAL A 192 -2.19 6.84 9.71
CA VAL A 192 -0.78 6.40 9.80
C VAL A 192 -0.05 6.48 8.47
N LEU A 193 -0.63 5.96 7.38
CA LEU A 193 0.11 5.76 6.12
C LEU A 193 0.02 6.95 5.15
N ILE A 194 -1.15 7.55 5.01
CA ILE A 194 -1.42 8.64 4.07
C ILE A 194 -0.61 9.91 4.36
N PRO A 195 -0.48 10.39 5.61
CA PRO A 195 0.28 11.62 5.87
C PRO A 195 1.75 11.54 5.41
N PRO A 196 2.55 10.51 5.77
CA PRO A 196 3.91 10.40 5.26
C PRO A 196 3.96 10.11 3.76
N TYR A 197 3.06 9.27 3.23
CA TYR A 197 2.97 8.99 1.80
C TYR A 197 2.74 10.27 0.97
N SER A 198 1.75 11.08 1.33
CA SER A 198 1.40 12.31 0.60
C SER A 198 2.55 13.31 0.60
N ARG A 199 3.27 13.42 1.73
CA ARG A 199 4.45 14.27 1.87
C ARG A 199 5.57 13.80 0.92
N LEU A 200 5.84 12.49 0.87
CA LEU A 200 6.86 11.91 0.00
C LEU A 200 6.53 12.12 -1.49
N VAL A 201 5.30 11.85 -1.91
CA VAL A 201 4.89 12.02 -3.32
C VAL A 201 4.98 13.49 -3.74
N ARG A 202 4.44 14.42 -2.95
CA ARG A 202 4.50 15.86 -3.27
C ARG A 202 5.93 16.36 -3.36
N LYS A 203 6.82 15.89 -2.47
CA LYS A 203 8.24 16.21 -2.52
C LYS A 203 8.88 15.73 -3.82
N GLN A 204 8.66 14.48 -4.22
CA GLN A 204 9.18 13.92 -5.47
C GLN A 204 8.72 14.69 -6.71
N ILE A 205 7.45 15.11 -6.74
CA ILE A 205 6.90 15.93 -7.84
C ILE A 205 7.60 17.30 -7.91
N ARG A 206 7.79 17.98 -6.77
CA ARG A 206 8.48 19.29 -6.72
C ARG A 206 9.92 19.19 -7.21
N GLU A 207 10.65 18.17 -6.77
CA GLU A 207 12.05 17.93 -7.15
C GLU A 207 12.21 17.65 -8.65
N THR A 208 11.17 17.10 -9.29
CA THR A 208 11.19 16.80 -10.73
C THR A 208 10.76 17.98 -11.59
N ARG A 209 9.90 18.87 -11.08
CA ARG A 209 9.46 20.10 -11.79
C ARG A 209 10.42 21.29 -11.65
N GLY A 210 11.25 21.30 -10.61
CA GLY A 210 12.23 22.36 -10.35
C GLY A 210 13.59 22.14 -11.03
N ARG A 211 13.68 21.16 -11.93
CA ARG A 211 14.84 20.86 -12.79
C ARG A 211 14.39 21.00 -14.24
#